data_AF-A0A2D7MBA8-F1
#
_entry.id   AF-A0A2D7MBA8-F1
#
_cell.length_a   1.000
_cell.length_b   1.000
_cell.length_c   1.000
_cell.angle_alpha   90.00
_cell.angle_beta   90.00
_cell.angle_gamma   90.00
#
_symmetry.space_group_name_H-M   'P 1'
#
loop_
_entity.id
_entity.type
_entity.pdbx_description
1 polymer ?
#
loop_
_entity_poly.entity_id
_entity_poly.type
_entity_poly.pdbx_seq_one_letter_code
_entity_poly.pdbx_strand_id
1 'polypeptide(L)'
;LLNEYINNYRFGFSEDLRKKVYDSGIENLYFSYAGEINSNKGFYYRIQGGSLLIEYDNIQNDANHVHTVVRDLSNDWAESILKNHYDTQH
;
A
#
# COMPACT_ATOMS: atom_id res chain seq x y z
N LEU A 1 0.73 0.76 13.32
CA LEU A 1 1.13 1.14 11.94
C LEU A 1 -0.07 1.33 11.02
N LEU A 2 -0.94 0.34 10.80
CA LEU A 2 -2.07 0.47 9.86
C LEU A 2 -2.96 1.71 10.08
N ASN A 3 -3.34 1.97 11.34
CA ASN A 3 -4.17 3.12 11.69
C ASN A 3 -3.50 4.47 11.38
N GLU A 4 -2.16 4.58 11.47
CA GLU A 4 -1.42 5.81 11.15
C GLU A 4 -1.59 6.20 9.69
N TYR A 5 -1.81 5.22 8.82
CA TYR A 5 -2.02 5.41 7.39
C TYR A 5 -3.49 5.62 7.06
N ILE A 6 -4.36 4.71 7.52
CA ILE A 6 -5.76 4.68 7.12
C ILE A 6 -6.53 5.90 7.69
N ASN A 7 -6.20 6.35 8.91
CA ASN A 7 -6.93 7.44 9.55
C ASN A 7 -6.74 8.82 8.88
N ASN A 8 -5.76 8.96 7.98
CA ASN A 8 -5.54 10.21 7.25
C ASN A 8 -6.61 10.48 6.19
N TYR A 9 -7.42 9.47 5.84
CA TYR A 9 -8.47 9.56 4.83
C TYR A 9 -9.78 10.10 5.41
N ARG A 10 -10.39 11.06 4.70
CA ARG A 10 -11.61 11.76 5.12
C ARG A 10 -12.86 11.24 4.40
N PHE A 11 -14.02 11.82 4.71
CA PHE A 11 -15.28 11.57 3.99
C PHE A 11 -15.72 10.09 3.94
N GLY A 12 -15.41 9.31 4.98
CA GLY A 12 -15.78 7.89 5.06
C GLY A 12 -14.78 6.92 4.40
N PHE A 13 -13.84 7.41 3.58
CA PHE A 13 -12.84 6.55 2.92
C PHE A 13 -12.00 5.71 3.89
N SER A 14 -11.67 6.27 5.06
CA SER A 14 -10.97 5.53 6.12
C SER A 14 -11.77 4.31 6.60
N GLU A 15 -13.08 4.47 6.83
CA GLU A 15 -13.93 3.39 7.31
C GLU A 15 -14.15 2.32 6.22
N ASP A 16 -14.37 2.74 4.98
CA ASP A 16 -14.54 1.83 3.85
C ASP A 16 -13.28 0.99 3.59
N LEU A 17 -12.11 1.64 3.54
CA LEU A 17 -10.83 0.94 3.35
C LEU A 17 -10.53 0.01 4.53
N ARG A 18 -10.76 0.48 5.77
CA ARG A 18 -10.62 -0.33 6.98
C ARG A 18 -11.49 -1.57 6.90
N LYS A 19 -12.76 -1.43 6.52
CA LYS A 19 -13.68 -2.55 6.37
C LYS A 19 -13.16 -3.56 5.35
N LYS A 20 -12.74 -3.10 4.16
CA LYS A 20 -12.18 -3.98 3.12
C LYS A 20 -10.97 -4.77 3.61
N VAL A 21 -10.08 -4.13 4.37
CA VAL A 21 -8.90 -4.80 4.95
C VAL A 21 -9.32 -5.92 5.90
N TYR A 22 -10.22 -5.64 6.85
CA TYR A 22 -10.67 -6.63 7.82
C TYR A 22 -11.48 -7.76 7.19
N ASP A 23 -12.33 -7.45 6.20
CA ASP A 23 -13.09 -8.44 5.44
C ASP A 23 -12.14 -9.38 4.66
N SER A 24 -11.00 -8.86 4.18
CA SER A 24 -9.96 -9.66 3.50
C SER A 24 -9.02 -10.42 4.44
N GLY A 25 -9.18 -10.26 5.75
CA GLY A 25 -8.32 -10.86 6.77
C GLY A 25 -7.02 -10.09 6.97
N ILE A 26 -6.85 -9.50 8.15
CA ILE A 26 -5.62 -8.76 8.51
C ILE A 26 -4.40 -9.68 8.56
N GLU A 27 -4.61 -10.96 8.83
CA GLU A 27 -3.60 -12.02 8.80
C GLU A 27 -3.04 -12.29 7.41
N ASN A 28 -3.73 -11.83 6.36
CA ASN A 28 -3.30 -11.95 4.97
C ASN A 28 -2.48 -10.74 4.51
N LEU A 29 -2.10 -9.84 5.43
CA LEU A 29 -1.17 -8.76 5.16
C LEU A 29 0.28 -9.24 5.28
N TYR A 30 1.06 -8.90 4.27
CA TYR A 30 2.49 -9.17 4.20
C TYR A 30 3.27 -7.89 4.41
N PHE A 31 4.34 -7.99 5.19
CA PHE A 31 5.30 -6.92 5.38
C PHE A 31 6.57 -7.22 4.59
N SER A 32 7.14 -6.21 3.95
CA SER A 32 8.45 -6.28 3.29
C SER A 32 9.24 -5.04 3.63
N TYR A 33 10.56 -5.21 3.81
CA TYR A 33 11.47 -4.15 4.17
C TYR A 33 12.72 -4.25 3.31
N ALA A 34 13.26 -3.11 2.90
CA ALA A 34 14.53 -3.00 2.19
C ALA A 34 15.31 -1.81 2.76
N GLY A 35 16.50 -2.09 3.28
CA GLY A 35 17.35 -1.08 3.91
C GLY A 35 18.24 -1.68 4.99
N GLU A 36 19.04 -0.83 5.61
CA GLU A 36 19.86 -1.22 6.75
C GLU A 36 19.09 -1.06 8.06
N ILE A 37 19.02 -2.14 8.84
CA ILE A 37 18.41 -2.12 10.17
C ILE A 37 19.33 -1.31 11.11
N ASN A 38 18.74 -0.42 11.92
CA ASN A 38 19.44 0.42 12.91
C ASN A 38 20.47 1.41 12.34
N SER A 39 20.30 1.86 11.09
CA SER A 39 21.12 2.94 10.52
C SER A 39 20.27 4.19 10.29
N ASN A 40 20.94 5.35 10.20
CA ASN A 40 20.31 6.59 9.70
C ASN A 40 20.25 6.63 8.16
N LYS A 41 20.48 5.50 7.48
CA LYS A 41 20.37 5.40 6.01
C LYS A 41 18.93 5.21 5.60
N GLY A 42 18.69 5.52 4.33
CA GLY A 42 17.38 5.39 3.73
C GLY A 42 16.87 3.96 3.76
N PHE A 43 15.56 3.84 3.94
CA PHE A 43 14.89 2.55 3.96
C PHE A 43 13.52 2.65 3.32
N TYR A 44 13.05 1.50 2.92
CA TYR A 44 11.76 1.28 2.31
C TYR A 44 11.03 0.18 3.06
N TYR A 45 9.72 0.33 3.18
CA TYR A 45 8.88 -0.80 3.55
C TYR A 45 7.54 -0.76 2.84
N ARG A 46 6.93 -1.94 2.77
CA ARG A 46 5.62 -2.16 2.19
C ARG A 46 4.77 -3.01 3.11
N ILE A 47 3.49 -2.68 3.22
CA ILE A 47 2.44 -3.55 3.73
C ILE A 47 1.49 -3.81 2.57
N GLN A 48 1.24 -5.07 2.24
CA GLN A 48 0.36 -5.42 1.12
C GLN A 48 -0.49 -6.66 1.43
N GLY A 49 -1.72 -6.68 0.95
CA GLY A 49 -2.61 -7.84 1.04
C GLY A 49 -4.07 -7.47 0.81
N GLY A 50 -4.84 -8.39 0.24
CA GLY A 50 -6.22 -8.11 -0.17
C GLY A 50 -6.29 -6.94 -1.14
N SER A 51 -6.99 -5.88 -0.75
CA SER A 51 -7.11 -4.63 -1.51
C SER A 51 -6.15 -3.53 -1.06
N LEU A 52 -5.36 -3.75 -0.01
CA LEU A 52 -4.50 -2.72 0.58
C LEU A 52 -3.07 -2.81 0.05
N LEU A 53 -2.54 -1.65 -0.35
CA LEU A 53 -1.11 -1.41 -0.51
C LEU A 53 -0.73 -0.16 0.28
N ILE A 54 0.27 -0.27 1.16
CA ILE A 54 0.93 0.86 1.81
C ILE A 54 2.41 0.77 1.45
N GLU A 55 2.97 1.85 0.91
CA GLU A 55 4.41 1.97 0.70
C GLU A 55 4.95 3.18 1.44
N TYR A 56 6.13 2.99 2.04
CA TYR A 56 6.95 4.02 2.63
C TYR A 56 8.30 3.97 1.92
N ASP A 57 8.75 5.12 1.44
CA ASP A 57 10.06 5.29 0.82
C ASP A 57 10.75 6.52 1.43
N ASN A 58 11.96 6.31 1.96
CA ASN A 58 12.83 7.38 2.38
C ASN A 58 14.27 7.12 1.91
N ILE A 59 14.47 6.86 0.63
CA ILE A 59 15.81 6.62 0.06
C ILE A 59 16.37 7.86 -0.65
N GLN A 60 15.52 8.83 -1.00
CA GLN A 60 15.92 10.05 -1.72
C GLN A 60 16.61 11.08 -0.81
N ASN A 61 17.42 11.97 -1.41
CA ASN A 61 18.06 13.10 -0.74
C ASN A 61 18.79 12.75 0.58
N ASP A 62 19.57 11.66 0.58
CA ASP A 62 20.23 11.15 1.80
C ASP A 62 19.23 10.86 2.93
N ALA A 63 18.08 10.27 2.57
CA ALA A 63 17.02 9.87 3.48
C ALA A 63 16.40 11.01 4.30
N ASN A 64 16.31 12.20 3.71
CA ASN A 64 15.72 13.38 4.37
C ASN A 64 14.32 13.75 3.84
N HIS A 65 13.77 12.99 2.89
CA HIS A 65 12.51 13.28 2.24
C HIS A 65 11.65 12.02 2.11
N VAL A 66 10.65 11.93 2.98
CA VAL A 66 9.76 10.78 3.08
C VAL A 66 8.62 10.88 2.06
N HIS A 67 8.44 9.82 1.28
CA HIS A 67 7.24 9.56 0.52
C HIS A 67 6.43 8.42 1.16
N THR A 68 5.12 8.59 1.19
CA THR A 68 4.22 7.49 1.52
C THR A 68 3.04 7.47 0.56
N VAL A 69 2.53 6.27 0.30
CA VAL A 69 1.31 6.08 -0.48
C VAL A 69 0.47 5.00 0.18
N VAL A 70 -0.85 5.18 0.14
CA VAL A 70 -1.83 4.15 0.48
C VAL A 70 -2.77 4.02 -0.70
N ARG A 71 -2.99 2.78 -1.15
CA ARG A 71 -3.87 2.46 -2.28
C ARG A 71 -4.89 1.40 -1.89
N ASP A 72 -6.10 1.62 -2.40
CA ASP A 72 -7.14 0.62 -2.50
C ASP A 72 -7.11 0.03 -3.91
N LEU A 73 -6.47 -1.13 -4.05
CA LEU A 73 -6.30 -1.83 -5.32
C LEU A 73 -7.64 -2.26 -5.96
N SER A 74 -8.72 -2.30 -5.18
CA SER A 74 -10.08 -2.59 -5.69
C SER A 74 -10.79 -1.35 -6.26
N ASN A 75 -10.24 -0.16 -6.00
CA ASN A 75 -10.80 1.12 -6.41
C ASN A 75 -9.75 2.00 -7.12
N ASP A 76 -8.73 1.37 -7.70
CA ASP A 76 -7.71 2.07 -8.48
C ASP A 76 -8.30 2.53 -9.81
N TRP A 77 -7.97 3.76 -10.19
CA TRP A 77 -8.38 4.37 -11.44
C TRP A 77 -7.52 3.84 -12.60
N ALA A 78 -7.74 2.58 -12.98
CA ALA A 78 -7.15 1.95 -14.16
C ALA A 78 -7.99 0.74 -14.59
N GLU A 79 -8.18 0.56 -15.90
CA GLU A 79 -8.75 -0.68 -16.42
C GLU A 79 -7.77 -1.84 -16.22
N SER A 80 -8.29 -3.06 -16.07
CA SER A 80 -7.48 -4.27 -16.05
C SER A 80 -7.02 -4.62 -17.47
N ILE A 81 -6.25 -3.74 -18.11
CA ILE A 81 -5.83 -3.83 -19.52
C ILE A 81 -5.16 -5.18 -19.79
N LEU A 82 -4.28 -5.63 -18.89
CA LEU A 82 -3.60 -6.92 -19.03
C LEU A 82 -4.58 -8.10 -18.94
N LYS A 83 -5.54 -8.06 -18.01
CA LYS A 83 -6.58 -9.09 -17.91
C LYS A 83 -7.45 -9.12 -19.17
N ASN A 84 -7.87 -7.95 -19.64
CA ASN A 84 -8.69 -7.82 -20.84
C ASN A 84 -7.97 -8.34 -22.10
N HIS A 85 -6.66 -8.15 -22.20
CA HIS A 85 -5.85 -8.75 -23.28
C HIS A 85 -5.95 -10.28 -23.27
N TYR A 86 -5.80 -10.92 -22.10
CA TYR A 86 -5.95 -12.37 -21.98
C TYR A 86 -7.38 -12.85 -22.28
N ASP A 87 -8.40 -12.11 -21.85
CA ASP A 87 -9.81 -12.51 -22.05
C ASP A 87 -10.28 -12.36 -23.51
N THR A 88 -9.66 -11.48 -24.31
CA THR A 88 -10.14 -11.13 -25.66
C THR A 88 -9.25 -11.61 -26.81
N GLN A 89 -7.97 -11.94 -26.55
CA GLN A 89 -7.01 -12.32 -27.60
C GLN A 89 -6.47 -13.76 -27.47
N HIS A 90 -7.06 -14.57 -26.60
CA HIS A 90 -6.77 -16.00 -26.47
C HIS A 90 -8.04 -16.84 -26.41
#